data_AF-A0A7K3ZSH6-F1
#
_entry.id   AF-A0A7K3ZSH6-F1
#
_cell.length_a   1.000
_cell.length_b   1.000
_cell.length_c   1.000
_cell.angle_alpha   90.00
_cell.angle_beta   90.00
_cell.angle_gamma   90.00
#
_symmetry.space_group_name_H-M   'P 1'
#
loop_
_entity.id
_entity.type
_entity.pdbx_description
1 polymer ?
#
loop_
_entity_poly.entity_id
_entity_poly.type
_entity_poly.pdbx_seq_one_letter_code
_entity_poly.pdbx_strand_id
1 'polypeptide(L)'
;MSEKIDLDEVNAIDMNAKKVLEALAALSKGEFANGEQIQQLTGLTPEVINNSVRALEKSLLIENPSLEDNLPPYDFYAVEITDFGRQVLERYG
;
A
#
# COMPACT_ATOMS: atom_id res chain seq x y z
N MET A 1 -13.30 0.73 -22.96
CA MET A 1 -13.73 1.77 -22.01
C MET A 1 -12.66 1.83 -20.96
N SER A 2 -11.79 2.83 -21.01
CA SER A 2 -10.80 3.04 -19.96
C SER A 2 -11.55 3.53 -18.74
N GLU A 3 -11.57 2.73 -17.67
CA GLU A 3 -11.96 3.23 -16.35
C GLU A 3 -11.04 4.41 -16.05
N LYS A 4 -11.60 5.62 -16.15
CA LYS A 4 -10.95 6.80 -15.64
C LYS A 4 -10.93 6.61 -14.14
N ILE A 5 -9.82 6.13 -13.63
CA ILE A 5 -9.50 6.16 -12.22
C ILE A 5 -9.69 7.63 -11.80
N ASP A 6 -10.69 7.86 -10.95
CA ASP A 6 -11.06 9.20 -10.53
C ASP A 6 -9.91 9.71 -9.66
N LEU A 7 -9.07 10.58 -10.24
CA LEU A 7 -7.83 11.04 -9.62
C LEU A 7 -8.09 11.87 -8.36
N ASP A 8 -9.33 12.31 -8.14
CA ASP A 8 -9.77 12.93 -6.90
C ASP A 8 -9.90 11.92 -5.75
N GLU A 9 -10.16 10.63 -6.02
CA GLU A 9 -10.06 9.55 -5.02
C GLU A 9 -8.60 9.21 -4.69
N VAL A 10 -7.67 9.38 -5.65
CA VAL A 10 -6.22 9.21 -5.46
C VAL A 10 -5.60 10.41 -4.73
N ASN A 11 -6.12 11.63 -4.94
CA ASN A 11 -5.72 12.83 -4.19
C ASN A 11 -6.05 12.74 -2.68
N ALA A 12 -6.89 11.79 -2.27
CA ALA A 12 -7.19 11.49 -0.88
C ALA A 12 -6.32 10.38 -0.27
N ILE A 13 -5.21 9.98 -0.92
CA ILE A 13 -4.18 9.17 -0.26
C ILE A 13 -3.64 9.98 0.91
N ASP A 14 -4.11 9.65 2.12
CA ASP A 14 -3.59 10.15 3.39
C ASP A 14 -2.05 10.10 3.34
N MET A 15 -1.37 11.10 3.90
CA MET A 15 0.10 11.15 3.98
C MET A 15 0.70 9.84 4.54
N ASN A 16 -0.03 9.15 5.42
CA ASN A 16 0.36 7.83 5.91
C ASN A 16 0.31 6.74 4.82
N ALA A 17 -0.74 6.72 4.01
CA ALA A 17 -0.85 5.80 2.89
C ALA A 17 0.21 6.10 1.82
N LYS A 18 0.55 7.37 1.55
CA LYS A 18 1.67 7.72 0.67
C LYS A 18 2.99 7.16 1.22
N LYS A 19 3.28 7.34 2.51
CA LYS A 19 4.49 6.77 3.15
C LYS A 19 4.56 5.25 3.05
N VAL A 20 3.44 4.56 3.25
CA VAL A 20 3.39 3.10 3.08
C VAL A 20 3.66 2.71 1.63
N LEU A 21 3.06 3.41 0.67
CA LEU A 21 3.29 3.16 -0.75
C LEU A 21 4.75 3.41 -1.16
N GLU A 22 5.37 4.48 -0.67
CA GLU A 22 6.80 4.78 -0.88
C GLU A 22 7.71 3.72 -0.27
N ALA A 23 7.39 3.25 0.95
CA ALA A 23 8.14 2.17 1.60
C ALA A 23 8.09 0.87 0.77
N LEU A 24 6.93 0.53 0.20
CA LEU A 24 6.80 -0.63 -0.69
C LEU A 24 7.52 -0.42 -2.03
N ALA A 25 7.51 0.79 -2.58
CA ALA A 25 8.21 1.12 -3.81
C ALA A 25 9.74 1.01 -3.70
N ALA A 26 10.29 1.24 -2.50
CA ALA A 26 11.71 1.08 -2.20
C ALA A 26 12.16 -0.39 -2.20
N LEU A 27 11.23 -1.35 -2.11
CA LEU A 27 11.51 -2.77 -2.24
C LEU A 27 11.63 -3.21 -3.69
N SER A 28 12.24 -4.37 -3.90
CA SER A 28 12.38 -4.96 -5.23
C SER A 28 11.02 -5.26 -5.83
N LYS A 29 10.87 -5.14 -7.15
CA LYS A 29 9.63 -5.59 -7.82
C LYS A 29 9.45 -7.10 -7.61
N GLY A 30 8.23 -7.54 -7.29
CA GLY A 30 7.91 -8.91 -6.89
C GLY A 30 8.14 -9.21 -5.40
N GLU A 31 8.53 -8.22 -4.60
CA GLU A 31 8.82 -8.40 -3.18
C GLU A 31 7.59 -8.03 -2.33
N PHE A 32 7.07 -9.02 -1.61
CA PHE A 32 6.00 -8.83 -0.63
C PHE A 32 6.57 -8.36 0.71
N ALA A 33 5.92 -7.37 1.32
CA ALA A 33 6.25 -6.87 2.64
C ALA A 33 5.15 -7.22 3.65
N ASN A 34 5.53 -7.80 4.78
CA ASN A 34 4.64 -7.97 5.92
C ASN A 34 4.50 -6.67 6.74
N GLY A 35 3.56 -6.66 7.69
CA GLY A 35 3.30 -5.49 8.52
C GLY A 35 4.48 -5.03 9.37
N GLU A 36 5.31 -5.95 9.87
CA GLU A 36 6.51 -5.62 10.66
C GLU A 36 7.55 -4.89 9.80
N GLN A 37 7.78 -5.35 8.56
CA GLN A 37 8.69 -4.70 7.63
C GLN A 37 8.20 -3.29 7.28
N ILE A 38 6.90 -3.14 7.00
CA ILE A 38 6.31 -1.82 6.71
C ILE A 38 6.44 -0.90 7.93
N GLN A 39 6.23 -1.42 9.14
CA GLN A 39 6.43 -0.66 10.37
C GLN A 39 7.88 -0.20 10.54
N GLN A 40 8.85 -1.06 10.27
CA GLN A 40 10.28 -0.69 10.34
C GLN A 40 10.65 0.41 9.34
N LEU A 41 10.08 0.35 8.13
CA LEU A 41 10.36 1.32 7.07
C LEU A 41 9.68 2.68 7.29
N THR A 42 8.47 2.67 7.88
CA THR A 42 7.63 3.88 7.98
C THR A 42 7.60 4.50 9.37
N GLY A 43 7.90 3.72 10.42
CA GLY A 43 7.74 4.11 11.82
C GLY A 43 6.28 4.25 12.28
N LEU A 44 5.32 3.83 11.46
CA LEU A 44 3.88 3.94 11.75
C LEU A 44 3.43 2.86 12.73
N THR A 45 2.32 3.11 13.43
CA THR A 45 1.71 2.09 14.30
C THR A 45 0.94 1.06 13.47
N PRO A 46 0.72 -0.16 13.99
CA PRO A 46 -0.05 -1.19 13.27
C PRO A 46 -1.43 -0.72 12.81
N GLU A 47 -2.14 0.04 13.65
CA GLU A 47 -3.45 0.61 13.30
C GLU A 47 -3.38 1.53 12.07
N VAL A 48 -2.39 2.43 12.03
CA VAL A 48 -2.20 3.35 10.90
C VAL A 48 -1.79 2.58 9.64
N ILE A 49 -0.97 1.53 9.79
CA ILE A 49 -0.57 0.66 8.69
C ILE A 49 -1.79 -0.09 8.13
N ASN A 50 -2.63 -0.70 8.97
CA ASN A 50 -3.82 -1.41 8.53
C ASN A 50 -4.80 -0.50 7.76
N ASN A 51 -5.02 0.71 8.27
CA ASN A 51 -5.87 1.70 7.59
C ASN A 51 -5.27 2.14 6.25
N SER A 52 -3.95 2.34 6.19
CA SER A 52 -3.22 2.70 4.98
C SER A 52 -3.29 1.60 3.93
N VAL A 53 -3.01 0.35 4.32
CA VAL A 53 -3.09 -0.83 3.45
C VAL A 53 -4.50 -0.98 2.88
N ARG A 54 -5.54 -0.88 3.71
CA ARG A 54 -6.94 -0.95 3.26
C ARG A 54 -7.29 0.14 2.23
N ALA A 55 -6.79 1.35 2.43
CA ALA A 55 -7.01 2.45 1.49
C ALA A 55 -6.28 2.23 0.16
N LEU A 56 -5.01 1.81 0.21
CA LEU A 56 -4.21 1.54 -0.98
C LEU A 56 -4.74 0.35 -1.79
N GLU A 57 -5.21 -0.70 -1.11
CA GLU A 57 -5.80 -1.88 -1.74
C GLU A 57 -7.11 -1.52 -2.45
N LYS A 58 -7.98 -0.73 -1.81
CA LYS A 58 -9.21 -0.21 -2.44
C LYS A 58 -8.91 0.60 -3.71
N SER A 59 -7.78 1.29 -3.74
CA SER A 59 -7.32 2.08 -4.90
C SER A 59 -6.48 1.27 -5.90
N LEU A 60 -6.33 -0.05 -5.73
CA LEU A 60 -5.56 -0.95 -6.60
C LEU A 60 -4.06 -0.59 -6.71
N LEU A 61 -3.53 0.12 -5.71
CA LEU A 61 -2.12 0.56 -5.68
C LEU A 61 -1.20 -0.50 -5.08
N ILE A 62 -1.78 -1.40 -4.28
CA ILE A 62 -1.12 -2.57 -3.71
C ILE A 62 -2.00 -3.79 -3.92
N GLU A 63 -1.41 -4.97 -3.80
CA GLU A 63 -2.11 -6.25 -3.78
C GLU A 63 -1.73 -7.08 -2.56
N ASN A 64 -2.70 -7.82 -2.03
CA ASN A 64 -2.51 -8.80 -0.97
C ASN A 64 -2.75 -10.21 -1.55
N PRO A 65 -1.74 -11.09 -1.59
CA PRO A 65 -1.86 -12.42 -2.19
C PRO A 65 -2.70 -13.39 -1.34
N SER A 66 -2.98 -13.09 -0.07
CA SER A 66 -3.79 -13.94 0.81
C SER A 66 -4.69 -13.09 1.71
N LEU A 67 -5.98 -13.01 1.36
CA LEU A 67 -7.01 -12.35 2.16
C LEU A 67 -7.42 -13.17 3.39
N GLU A 68 -7.06 -14.44 3.44
CA GLU A 68 -7.48 -15.38 4.50
C GLU A 68 -6.47 -15.48 5.65
N ASP A 69 -5.23 -15.02 5.44
CA ASP A 69 -4.17 -15.04 6.43
C ASP A 69 -3.92 -13.62 6.97
N ASN A 70 -4.23 -13.41 8.25
CA ASN A 70 -3.87 -12.18 8.96
C ASN A 70 -2.84 -12.49 10.04
N LEU A 71 -1.88 -11.59 10.24
CA LEU A 71 -0.86 -11.71 11.27
C LEU A 71 -1.05 -10.57 12.29
N PRO A 72 -1.81 -10.79 13.38
CA PRO A 72 -1.97 -9.78 14.42
C PRO A 72 -0.61 -9.21 14.88
N PRO A 73 -0.46 -7.88 15.00
CA PRO A 73 -1.52 -6.85 15.02
C PRO A 73 -1.99 -6.35 13.64
N TYR A 74 -1.54 -6.97 12.54
CA TYR A 74 -1.87 -6.55 11.18
C TYR A 74 -3.06 -7.31 10.60
N ASP A 75 -3.89 -6.59 9.85
CA ASP A 75 -5.09 -7.13 9.20
C ASP A 75 -4.78 -7.78 7.83
N PHE A 76 -3.52 -8.14 7.59
CA PHE A 76 -3.03 -8.75 6.35
C PHE A 76 -1.77 -9.58 6.63
N TYR A 77 -1.46 -10.54 5.75
CA TYR A 77 -0.22 -11.32 5.82
C TYR A 77 0.97 -10.56 5.24
N ALA A 78 0.87 -10.18 3.96
CA ALA A 78 1.88 -9.42 3.24
C ALA A 78 1.25 -8.68 2.06
N VAL A 79 1.89 -7.60 1.59
CA VAL A 79 1.42 -6.82 0.44
C VAL A 79 2.56 -6.45 -0.49
N GLU A 80 2.26 -6.31 -1.77
CA GLU A 80 3.19 -5.81 -2.80
C GLU A 80 2.59 -4.55 -3.45
N ILE A 81 3.45 -3.61 -3.85
CA ILE A 81 3.05 -2.49 -4.69
C ILE A 81 2.81 -2.92 -6.15
N THR A 82 1.65 -2.57 -6.70
CA THR A 82 1.33 -2.90 -8.10
C THR A 82 2.12 -2.03 -9.08
N ASP A 83 2.18 -2.46 -10.34
CA ASP A 83 2.71 -1.62 -11.42
C ASP A 83 1.96 -0.29 -11.57
N PHE A 84 0.68 -0.26 -11.22
CA PHE A 84 -0.11 0.96 -11.19
C PHE A 84 0.29 1.87 -10.02
N GLY A 85 0.49 1.30 -8.82
CA GLY A 85 0.99 2.03 -7.65
C GLY A 85 2.33 2.72 -7.90
N ARG A 86 3.27 2.04 -8.58
CA ARG A 86 4.56 2.62 -8.99
C ARG A 86 4.39 3.80 -9.95
N GLN A 87 3.53 3.66 -10.97
CA GLN A 87 3.25 4.76 -11.91
C GLN A 87 2.60 5.98 -11.23
N VAL A 88 1.76 5.77 -10.22
CA VAL A 88 1.19 6.86 -9.43
C VAL A 88 2.30 7.59 -8.68
N LEU A 89 3.21 6.89 -8.01
CA LEU A 89 4.34 7.54 -7.34
C LEU A 89 5.23 8.34 -8.31
N GLU A 90 5.51 7.83 -9.50
CA GLU A 90 6.31 8.57 -10.49
C GLU A 90 5.66 9.88 -10.95
N ARG A 91 4.32 9.97 -10.91
CA ARG A 91 3.57 11.17 -11.33
C ARG A 91 3.39 12.20 -10.22
N TYR A 92 3.45 11.78 -8.96
CA TYR A 92 3.10 12.59 -7.78
C TYR A 92 4.21 12.61 -6.69
N GLY A 93 5.39 12.09 -7.01
CA GLY A 93 6.61 12.07 -6.19
C GLY A 93 7.38 13.37 -6.23
#